data_AF-A0A383ENH1-F1
#
_entry.id   AF-A0A383ENH1-F1
#
_cell.length_a   1.000
_cell.length_b   1.000
_cell.length_c   1.000
_cell.angle_alpha   90.00
_cell.angle_beta   90.00
_cell.angle_gamma   90.00
#
_symmetry.space_group_name_H-M   'P 1'
#
loop_
_entity.id
_entity.type
_entity.pdbx_description
1 polymer ?
#
loop_
_entity_poly.entity_id
_entity_poly.type
_entity_poly.pdbx_seq_one_letter_code
_entity_poly.pdbx_strand_id
1 'polypeptide(L)' 'AMGMEGETELYGRDVGEWAVLFQLITHMNEHLGQSIAYARMKHVVPPWSV' A
#
# COMPACT_ATOMS: atom_id res chain seq x y z
N ALA A 1 -9.90 -19.52 -9.55
CA ALA A 1 -9.38 -18.14 -9.61
C ALA A 1 -9.91 -17.42 -8.38
N MET A 2 -9.08 -16.65 -7.67
CA MET A 2 -9.54 -15.79 -6.58
C MET A 2 -10.31 -14.63 -7.23
N GLY A 3 -11.62 -14.78 -7.39
CA GLY A 3 -12.48 -13.77 -8.00
C GLY A 3 -12.70 -12.64 -7.01
N MET A 4 -12.19 -11.45 -7.30
CA MET A 4 -12.32 -10.24 -6.47
C MET A 4 -13.51 -9.40 -6.94
N GLU A 5 -14.63 -10.08 -7.15
CA GLU A 5 -15.87 -9.53 -7.73
C GLU A 5 -16.87 -9.14 -6.64
N GLY A 6 -16.61 -9.50 -5.37
CA GLY A 6 -17.45 -9.20 -4.23
C GLY A 6 -17.30 -7.76 -3.73
N GLU A 7 -18.26 -7.36 -2.89
CA GLU A 7 -18.25 -6.11 -2.13
C GLU A 7 -18.02 -6.39 -0.64
N THR A 8 -17.39 -5.44 0.04
CA THR A 8 -17.09 -5.48 1.47
C THR A 8 -17.12 -4.07 2.05
N GLU A 9 -17.32 -3.95 3.36
CA GLU A 9 -17.34 -2.64 4.03
C GLU A 9 -15.90 -2.18 4.36
N LEU A 10 -15.52 -1.00 3.88
CA LEU A 10 -14.28 -0.31 4.24
C LEU A 10 -14.56 1.12 4.67
N TYR A 11 -14.17 1.48 5.89
CA TYR A 11 -14.37 2.81 6.47
C TYR A 11 -15.83 3.28 6.45
N GLY A 12 -16.77 2.36 6.70
CA GLY A 12 -18.21 2.62 6.70
C GLY A 12 -18.80 2.84 5.30
N ARG A 13 -18.15 2.32 4.25
CA ARG A 13 -18.63 2.36 2.87
C ARG A 13 -18.52 0.98 2.25
N ASP A 14 -19.54 0.57 1.50
CA ASP A 14 -19.45 -0.62 0.67
C ASP A 14 -18.52 -0.35 -0.52
N VAL A 15 -17.49 -1.17 -0.67
CA VAL A 15 -16.48 -1.08 -1.73
C VAL A 15 -16.23 -2.46 -2.32
N GLY A 16 -15.80 -2.51 -3.58
CA GLY A 16 -15.31 -3.77 -4.15
C GLY A 16 -14.09 -4.29 -3.38
N GLU A 17 -14.00 -5.59 -3.16
CA GLU A 17 -12.84 -6.24 -2.51
C GLU A 17 -11.53 -5.87 -3.22
N TRP A 18 -11.57 -5.71 -4.55
CA TRP A 18 -10.42 -5.26 -5.32
C TRP A 18 -9.92 -3.88 -4.93
N ALA A 19 -10.83 -2.95 -4.64
CA ALA A 19 -10.47 -1.60 -4.25
C ALA A 19 -9.72 -1.59 -2.90
N VAL A 20 -10.08 -2.50 -1.99
CA VAL A 20 -9.37 -2.70 -0.72
C VAL A 20 -7.91 -3.12 -0.96
N LEU A 21 -7.67 -4.09 -1.84
CA LEU A 21 -6.31 -4.54 -2.15
C LEU A 21 -5.48 -3.46 -2.84
N PHE A 22 -6.08 -2.71 -3.77
CA PHE A 22 -5.41 -1.57 -4.40
C PHE A 22 -5.06 -0.47 -3.40
N GLN A 23 -5.96 -0.16 -2.48
CA GLN A 23 -5.71 0.79 -1.40
C GLN A 23 -4.55 0.31 -0.51
N LEU A 24 -4.51 -0.97 -0.16
CA LEU A 24 -3.45 -1.53 0.67
C LEU A 24 -2.08 -1.40 0.01
N ILE A 25 -1.96 -1.76 -1.27
CA ILE A 25 -0.70 -1.64 -2.02
C ILE A 25 -0.27 -0.17 -2.14
N THR A 26 -1.20 0.73 -2.45
CA THR A 26 -0.92 2.16 -2.55
C THR A 26 -0.42 2.72 -1.22
N HIS A 27 -1.10 2.39 -0.11
CA HIS A 27 -0.72 2.82 1.23
C HIS A 27 0.66 2.28 1.65
N MET A 28 0.95 1.02 1.34
CA MET A 28 2.28 0.44 1.58
C MET A 28 3.37 1.16 0.79
N ASN A 29 3.11 1.53 -0.47
CA ASN A 29 4.06 2.27 -1.29
C ASN A 29 4.33 3.68 -0.75
N GLU A 30 3.33 4.36 -0.22
CA GLU A 30 3.50 5.67 0.43
C GLU A 30 4.39 5.56 1.68
N HIS A 31 4.11 4.59 2.56
CA HIS A 31 4.93 4.33 3.73
C HIS A 31 6.35 3.89 3.38
N LEU A 32 6.51 3.11 2.30
CA LEU A 32 7.83 2.71 1.81
C LEU A 32 8.62 3.92 1.30
N GLY A 33 7.99 4.79 0.51
CA GLY A 33 8.60 6.04 0.03
C GLY A 33 9.06 6.93 1.18
N GLN A 34 8.23 7.10 2.22
CA GLN A 34 8.58 7.82 3.45
C GLN A 34 9.79 7.17 4.16
N SER A 35 9.81 5.85 4.26
CA SER A 35 10.90 5.10 4.89
C SER A 35 12.22 5.23 4.11
N ILE A 36 12.17 5.20 2.77
CA ILE A 36 13.34 5.43 1.90
C ILE A 36 13.85 6.86 2.08
N ALA A 37 12.96 7.86 2.08
CA ALA A 37 13.34 9.26 2.30
C ALA A 37 14.03 9.45 3.65
N TYR A 38 13.46 8.87 4.71
CA TYR A 38 14.05 8.90 6.06
C TYR A 38 15.43 8.23 6.10
N ALA A 39 15.58 7.04 5.51
CA ALA A 39 16.86 6.34 5.44
C ALA A 39 17.93 7.19 4.72
N ARG A 40 17.58 7.81 3.59
CA ARG A 40 18.48 8.71 2.84
C ARG A 40 18.90 9.92 3.67
N MET A 41 17.97 10.54 4.41
CA MET A 41 18.28 11.63 5.35
C MET A 41 19.24 11.20 6.46
N LYS A 42 19.30 9.90 6.77
CA LYS A 42 20.23 9.29 7.75
C LYS A 42 21.45 8.65 7.11
N HIS A 43 21.72 8.93 5.83
CA HIS A 43 22.85 8.36 5.07
C HIS A 43 22.84 6.83 4.99
N VAL A 44 21.67 6.19 5.08
CA VAL A 44 21.46 4.75 4.88
C VAL A 44 20.87 4.53 3.49
N VAL A 45 21.46 3.63 2.70
CA VAL A 45 20.90 3.18 1.41
C VAL A 45 20.10 1.89 1.66
N PRO A 46 18.77 1.91 1.53
CA PRO A 46 17.97 0.70 1.71
C PRO A 46 18.19 -0.27 0.54
N PRO A 47 18.38 -1.59 0.78
CA PRO A 47 18.60 -2.57 -0.29
C PRO A 47 17.38 -2.79 -1.21
N TRP A 48 16.23 -2.24 -0.85
CA TRP A 48 14.98 -2.26 -1.63
C TRP A 48 14.67 -0.92 -2.31
N SER A 49 15.57 0.07 -2.23
CA SER A 49 15.42 1.30 -3.01
C SER A 49 15.93 1.04 -4.43
N VAL A 50 15.02 0.78 -5.36
CA VAL A 50 15.30 0.78 -6.80
C VAL A 50 15.10 2.17 -7.36
#